data_AF-A0A3B8WD08-F1
#
_entry.id   AF-A0A3B8WD08-F1
#
_cell.length_a   1.000
_cell.length_b   1.000
_cell.length_c   1.000
_cell.angle_alpha   90.00
_cell.angle_beta   90.00
_cell.angle_gamma   90.00
#
_symmetry.space_group_name_H-M   'P 1'
#
loop_
_entity.id
_entity.type
_entity.pdbx_description
1 polymer ?
#
loop_
_entity_poly.entity_id
_entity_poly.type
_entity_poly.pdbx_seq_one_letter_code
_entity_poly.pdbx_strand_id
1 'polypeptide(L)'
;MHLHLIQGEFNRADAIELITRMVHVKIKYHESKIMSDSNEEDIKHREARIKSLQKELFELRKFLEASKENVNIDANVTIAL
;
A
#
# COMPACT_ATOMS: atom_id res chain seq x y z
N MET A 1 0.76 -9.14 18.75
CA MET A 1 1.88 -9.64 17.91
C MET A 1 2.40 -8.48 17.07
N HIS A 2 3.72 -8.34 16.95
CA HIS A 2 4.36 -7.31 16.13
C HIS A 2 5.21 -7.97 15.05
N LEU A 3 5.05 -7.51 13.81
CA LEU A 3 5.85 -7.92 12.66
C LEU A 3 6.52 -6.68 12.06
N HIS A 4 7.84 -6.62 12.12
CA HIS A 4 8.65 -5.67 11.34
C HIS A 4 8.73 -6.17 9.89
N LEU A 5 8.07 -5.46 8.98
CA LEU A 5 7.95 -5.87 7.59
C LEU A 5 9.04 -5.26 6.70
N ILE A 6 9.38 -3.99 6.94
CA ILE A 6 10.41 -3.26 6.21
C ILE A 6 11.18 -2.43 7.23
N GLN A 7 12.51 -2.53 7.18
CA GLN A 7 13.40 -1.70 7.97
C GLN A 7 14.69 -1.48 7.19
N GLY A 8 15.00 -0.23 6.87
CA GLY A 8 16.27 0.13 6.25
C GLY A 8 16.21 1.33 5.33
N GLU A 9 17.38 1.69 4.83
CA GLU A 9 17.57 2.75 3.86
C GLU A 9 17.58 2.18 2.44
N PHE A 10 16.78 2.78 1.57
CA PHE A 10 16.60 2.34 0.19
C PHE A 10 16.91 3.49 -0.77
N ASN A 11 17.44 3.15 -1.93
CA ASN A 11 17.38 4.10 -3.05
C ASN A 11 15.91 4.28 -3.48
N ARG A 12 15.64 5.37 -4.20
CA ARG A 12 14.28 5.75 -4.59
C ARG A 12 13.58 4.71 -5.47
N ALA A 13 14.31 4.09 -6.40
CA ALA A 13 13.74 3.12 -7.31
C ALA A 13 13.25 1.88 -6.54
N ASP A 14 14.10 1.36 -5.65
CA ASP A 14 13.77 0.20 -4.82
C ASP A 14 12.65 0.53 -3.82
N ALA A 15 12.68 1.73 -3.22
CA ALA A 15 11.62 2.21 -2.34
C ALA A 15 10.26 2.27 -3.06
N ILE A 16 10.22 2.90 -4.25
CA ILE A 16 9.00 3.00 -5.07
C ILE A 16 8.51 1.60 -5.46
N GLU A 17 9.41 0.72 -5.91
CA GLU A 17 9.04 -0.63 -6.33
C GLU A 17 8.46 -1.45 -5.18
N LEU A 18 9.16 -1.48 -4.03
CA LEU A 18 8.75 -2.24 -2.86
C LEU A 18 7.38 -1.79 -2.36
N ILE A 19 7.19 -0.48 -2.17
CA ILE A 19 5.92 0.08 -1.68
C ILE A 19 4.81 -0.14 -2.71
N THR A 20 5.09 -0.03 -4.01
CA THR A 20 4.12 -0.32 -5.07
C THR A 20 3.62 -1.76 -4.96
N ARG A 21 4.52 -2.73 -4.80
CA ARG A 21 4.16 -4.15 -4.65
C ARG A 21 3.28 -4.35 -3.41
N MET A 22 3.60 -3.70 -2.29
CA MET A 22 2.81 -3.76 -1.06
C MET A 22 1.39 -3.20 -1.22
N VAL A 23 1.25 -2.04 -1.86
CA VAL A 23 -0.06 -1.44 -2.14
C VAL A 23 -0.89 -2.33 -3.07
N HIS A 24 -0.26 -2.90 -4.11
CA HIS A 24 -0.92 -3.83 -5.02
C HIS A 24 -1.45 -5.10 -4.35
N VAL A 25 -0.74 -5.64 -3.35
CA VAL A 25 -1.26 -6.77 -2.56
C VAL A 25 -2.58 -6.40 -1.88
N LYS A 26 -2.69 -5.20 -1.30
CA LYS A 26 -3.93 -4.74 -0.66
C LYS A 26 -5.04 -4.47 -1.66
N ILE A 27 -4.73 -3.90 -2.83
CA ILE A 27 -5.71 -3.70 -3.91
C ILE A 27 -6.27 -5.05 -4.37
N LYS A 28 -5.41 -6.02 -4.71
CA LYS A 28 -5.83 -7.37 -5.11
C LYS A 28 -6.69 -8.07 -4.07
N TYR A 29 -6.39 -7.85 -2.79
CA TYR A 29 -7.25 -8.34 -1.71
C TYR A 29 -8.67 -7.76 -1.81
N HIS A 30 -8.82 -6.45 -2.01
CA HIS A 30 -10.14 -5.83 -2.17
C HIS A 30 -10.85 -6.30 -3.44
N GLU A 31 -10.16 -6.40 -4.57
CA GLU A 31 -10.68 -6.92 -5.84
C GLU A 31 -11.22 -8.35 -5.67
N SER A 32 -10.45 -9.22 -5.01
CA SER A 32 -10.86 -10.61 -4.75
C SER A 32 -12.16 -10.69 -3.93
N LYS A 33 -12.37 -9.75 -3.01
CA LYS A 33 -13.58 -9.70 -2.17
C LYS A 33 -14.79 -9.16 -2.91
N ILE A 34 -14.58 -8.20 -3.82
CA ILE A 34 -15.64 -7.74 -4.73
C ILE A 34 -16.14 -8.91 -5.59
N MET A 35 -15.23 -9.75 -6.07
CA MET A 35 -15.58 -10.91 -6.90
C MET A 35 -16.29 -12.04 -6.13
N SER A 36 -16.15 -12.13 -4.81
CA SER A 36 -16.53 -13.30 -4.01
C SER A 36 -17.79 -13.10 -3.15
N ASP A 37 -18.92 -12.68 -3.74
CA ASP A 37 -20.19 -12.38 -3.03
C ASP A 37 -20.07 -11.25 -1.99
N SER A 38 -19.88 -10.02 -2.46
CA SER A 38 -20.09 -8.81 -1.66
C SER A 38 -21.46 -8.19 -1.99
N ASN A 39 -22.15 -7.63 -0.99
CA ASN A 39 -23.33 -6.79 -1.25
C ASN A 39 -22.91 -5.44 -1.87
N GLU A 40 -23.87 -4.67 -2.39
CA GLU A 40 -23.60 -3.40 -3.09
C GLU A 40 -22.85 -2.37 -2.23
N GLU A 41 -23.15 -2.30 -0.94
CA GLU A 41 -22.50 -1.38 0.01
C GLU A 41 -21.03 -1.78 0.22
N ASP A 42 -20.77 -3.07 0.45
CA ASP A 42 -19.42 -3.62 0.57
C ASP A 42 -18.61 -3.39 -0.72
N ILE A 43 -19.23 -3.56 -1.89
CA ILE A 43 -18.58 -3.27 -3.17
C ILE A 43 -18.17 -1.80 -3.23
N LYS A 44 -19.09 -0.86 -2.95
CA LYS A 44 -18.80 0.58 -2.95
C LYS A 44 -17.67 0.95 -1.99
N HIS A 45 -17.69 0.39 -0.77
CA HIS A 45 -16.62 0.62 0.20
C HIS A 45 -15.26 0.09 -0.28
N ARG A 46 -15.22 -1.10 -0.88
CA ARG A 46 -13.98 -1.70 -1.41
C ARG A 46 -13.45 -0.91 -2.59
N GLU A 47 -14.30 -0.49 -3.53
CA GLU A 47 -13.91 0.37 -4.65
C GLU A 47 -13.37 1.72 -4.19
N ALA A 48 -14.03 2.34 -3.20
CA ALA A 48 -13.54 3.58 -2.59
C ALA A 48 -12.15 3.39 -1.96
N ARG A 49 -11.92 2.25 -1.28
CA ARG A 49 -10.60 1.95 -0.71
C ARG A 49 -9.54 1.71 -1.78
N ILE A 50 -9.86 1.02 -2.87
CA ILE A 50 -8.95 0.84 -4.02
C ILE A 50 -8.54 2.20 -4.59
N LYS A 51 -9.50 3.09 -4.84
CA LYS A 51 -9.22 4.45 -5.35
C LYS A 51 -8.32 5.25 -4.40
N SER A 52 -8.57 5.16 -3.08
CA SER A 52 -7.72 5.79 -2.07
C SER A 52 -6.28 5.29 -2.14
N LEU A 53 -6.09 3.96 -2.19
CA LEU A 53 -4.77 3.34 -2.26
C LEU A 53 -4.01 3.73 -3.54
N GLN A 54 -4.70 3.81 -4.67
CA GLN A 54 -4.12 4.27 -5.94
C GLN A 54 -3.68 5.74 -5.85
N LYS A 55 -4.48 6.60 -5.22
CA LYS A 55 -4.13 8.01 -4.99
C LYS A 55 -2.94 8.15 -4.04
N GLU A 56 -2.95 7.43 -2.92
CA GLU A 56 -1.84 7.41 -1.94
C GLU A 56 -0.53 6.98 -2.61
N LEU A 57 -0.58 5.94 -3.45
CA LEU A 57 0.60 5.48 -4.20
C LEU A 57 1.11 6.51 -5.21
N PHE A 58 0.21 7.23 -5.88
CA PHE A 58 0.58 8.30 -6.81
C PHE A 58 1.27 9.47 -6.11
N GLU A 59 0.72 9.94 -4.98
CA GLU A 59 1.34 11.00 -4.20
C GLU A 59 2.68 10.56 -3.59
N LEU A 60 2.79 9.31 -3.15
CA LEU A 60 4.06 8.74 -2.68
C LEU A 60 5.13 8.74 -3.77
N ARG A 61 4.78 8.34 -5.00
CA ARG A 61 5.71 8.38 -6.14
C ARG A 61 6.21 9.79 -6.39
N LYS A 62 5.32 10.77 -6.44
CA LYS A 62 5.70 12.19 -6.58
C LYS A 62 6.63 12.66 -5.47
N PHE A 63 6.32 12.31 -4.22
CA PHE A 63 7.13 12.68 -3.07
C PHE A 63 8.56 12.12 -3.17
N LEU A 64 8.70 10.84 -3.51
CA LEU A 64 10.00 10.19 -3.64
C LEU A 64 10.78 10.69 -4.86
N GLU A 65 10.10 11.00 -5.96
CA GLU A 65 10.73 11.55 -7.16
C GLU A 65 11.23 12.99 -6.97
N ALA A 66 10.62 13.76 -6.06
CA ALA A 66 10.99 15.14 -5.78
C ALA A 66 12.31 15.30 -5.00
N SER A 67 12.72 14.30 -4.22
CA SER A 67 14.02 14.27 -3.53
C SER A 67 15.04 13.47 -4.33
N LYS A 68 16.34 13.77 -4.19
CA LYS A 68 17.44 12.95 -4.75
C LYS A 68 18.08 12.01 -3.73
N GLU A 69 17.66 12.08 -2.48
CA GLU A 69 18.26 11.34 -1.38
C GLU A 69 17.69 9.92 -1.28
N ASN A 70 18.42 9.06 -0.58
CA ASN A 70 17.89 7.78 -0.15
C ASN A 70 16.77 7.99 0.87
N VAL A 71 15.93 6.96 1.03
CA VAL A 71 14.73 7.04 1.84
C VAL A 71 14.80 5.94 2.89
N ASN A 72 14.64 6.32 4.15
CA ASN A 72 14.48 5.36 5.22
C ASN A 72 13.02 4.90 5.29
N ILE A 73 12.79 3.59 5.28
CA ILE A 73 11.46 3.00 5.37
C ILE A 73 11.41 2.12 6.62
N ASP A 74 10.41 2.38 7.46
CA ASP A 74 10.04 1.57 8.61
C ASP A 74 8.55 1.22 8.51
N ALA A 75 8.23 -0.07 8.43
CA ALA A 75 6.86 -0.55 8.27
C ALA A 75 6.56 -1.72 9.20
N ASN A 76 5.52 -1.56 10.02
CA ASN A 76 5.15 -2.52 11.07
C ASN A 76 3.69 -2.95 10.98
N VAL A 77 3.44 -4.23 11.21
CA VAL A 77 2.10 -4.77 11.38
C VAL A 77 1.91 -5.14 12.85
N THR A 78 0.94 -4.50 13.49
CA THR A 78 0.55 -4.80 14.88
C THR A 78 -0.81 -5.48 14.87
N ILE A 79 -0.89 -6.67 15.47
CA ILE A 79 -2.12 -7.44 15.61
C ILE A 79 -2.45 -7.55 17.10
N ALA A 80 -3.62 -7.04 17.48
CA ALA A 80 -4.22 -7.18 18.80
C ALA A 80 -5.55 -7.94 18.65
N LEU A 81 -5.85 -8.81 19.61
CA LEU A 81 -7.09 -9.58 19.70
C LEU A 81 -8.08 -8.88 20.62
#